data_AF-A0A1H8VNX6-F1
#
_entry.id   AF-A0A1H8VNX6-F1
#
_cell.length_a   1.000
_cell.length_b   1.000
_cell.length_c   1.000
_cell.angle_alpha   90.00
_cell.angle_beta   90.00
_cell.angle_gamma   90.00
#
_symmetry.space_group_name_H-M   'P 1'
#
loop_
_entity.id
_entity.type
_entity.pdbx_description
1 polymer ?
#
loop_
_entity_poly.entity_id
_entity_poly.type
_entity_poly.pdbx_seq_one_letter_code
_entity_poly.pdbx_strand_id
1 'polypeptide(L)'
;MDERSRRRFLEGTAVVAAVGLGGCGSRGSGRGATGDGRTTADTVSNAATDSSQPYRSVVVDPETQFSVRIGSGERFENVLIDISAEGATFDIEATGSDWVVRNVGIEGIWDRHKKAEPFRASVDRGSAARIENFYFADGAPDDTYPGVTGIYVYRAHAGRLRIDRTNIQDMPDNAIYASTPGYPDTDEYPLPEGGGGVVEITNSYAADCLAAHFRLGTAGSFARNCVAVGGHRGFIGRFEHTRAIDCDLADSSHGDVVVGARGWDASDEAAVTVENCRFE
;
A
#
# COMPACT_ATOMS: atom_id res chain seq x y z
N MET A 1 -1.86 -6.93 17.73
CA MET A 1 -0.50 -7.44 18.05
C MET A 1 0.16 -6.49 19.09
N ASP A 2 1.33 -6.77 19.68
CA ASP A 2 1.96 -5.85 20.66
C ASP A 2 2.93 -4.82 20.02
N GLU A 3 3.13 -3.69 20.71
CA GLU A 3 4.04 -2.59 20.35
C GLU A 3 5.46 -3.07 19.98
N ARG A 4 5.98 -4.07 20.71
CA ARG A 4 7.31 -4.66 20.44
C ARG A 4 7.37 -5.40 19.11
N SER A 5 6.25 -5.93 18.63
CA SER A 5 6.20 -6.61 17.33
C SER A 5 6.37 -5.61 16.19
N ARG A 6 5.72 -4.42 16.28
CA ARG A 6 5.94 -3.30 15.34
C ARG A 6 7.38 -2.76 15.40
N ARG A 7 7.93 -2.53 16.59
CA ARG A 7 9.33 -2.07 16.71
C ARG A 7 10.34 -3.09 16.19
N ARG A 8 10.17 -4.38 16.48
CA ARG A 8 11.03 -5.46 15.95
C ARG A 8 11.01 -5.56 14.41
N PHE A 9 9.87 -5.29 13.78
CA PHE A 9 9.74 -5.28 12.31
C PHE A 9 10.61 -4.17 11.66
N LEU A 10 10.71 -3.01 12.32
CA LEU A 10 11.58 -1.90 11.89
C LEU A 10 13.05 -2.14 12.30
N GLU A 11 13.31 -2.45 13.57
CA GLU A 11 14.64 -2.73 14.15
C GLU A 11 15.37 -3.84 13.39
N GLY A 12 14.70 -4.97 13.17
CA GLY A 12 15.28 -6.15 12.51
C GLY A 12 15.68 -5.91 11.05
N THR A 13 15.13 -4.87 10.42
CA THR A 13 15.43 -4.51 9.02
C THR A 13 16.47 -3.38 8.94
N ALA A 14 16.56 -2.52 9.96
CA ALA A 14 17.49 -1.39 9.99
C ALA A 14 18.96 -1.77 10.18
N VAL A 15 19.26 -2.94 10.76
CA VAL A 15 20.64 -3.47 10.92
C VAL A 15 21.39 -3.58 9.57
N VAL A 16 20.68 -3.64 8.44
CA VAL A 16 21.24 -3.73 7.09
C VAL A 16 21.46 -2.35 6.43
N ALA A 17 20.91 -1.26 6.99
CA ALA A 17 20.77 0.04 6.31
C ALA A 17 21.92 1.04 6.53
N ALA A 18 23.00 0.66 7.24
CA ALA A 18 24.07 1.56 7.67
C ALA A 18 25.12 1.90 6.58
N VAL A 19 24.69 2.51 5.46
CA VAL A 19 25.58 3.11 4.44
C VAL A 19 25.12 4.53 4.14
N GLY A 20 25.84 5.52 4.67
CA GLY A 20 25.47 6.93 4.59
C GLY A 20 25.81 7.61 3.25
N LEU A 21 25.03 8.64 2.90
CA LEU A 21 25.32 9.60 1.83
C LEU A 21 25.15 11.03 2.35
N GLY A 22 26.04 11.93 1.91
CA GLY A 22 26.15 13.28 2.45
C GLY A 22 25.63 14.37 1.50
N GLY A 23 24.93 15.34 2.12
CA GLY A 23 24.64 16.72 1.70
C GLY A 23 24.84 17.21 0.26
N CYS A 24 23.84 17.96 -0.21
CA CYS A 24 24.05 19.39 -0.43
C CYS A 24 22.72 20.15 -0.19
N GLY A 25 22.78 21.37 0.35
CA GLY A 25 21.59 22.15 0.70
C GLY A 25 21.49 23.46 -0.08
N SER A 26 20.29 23.81 -0.50
CA SER A 26 19.93 25.14 -1.01
C SER A 26 18.82 25.75 -0.15
N ARG A 27 18.82 27.08 0.02
CA ARG A 27 17.82 27.80 0.83
C ARG A 27 16.86 28.56 -0.08
N GLY A 28 15.60 28.12 -0.13
CA GLY A 28 14.48 28.89 -0.67
C GLY A 28 13.82 29.72 0.43
N SER A 29 13.41 30.96 0.12
CA SER A 29 12.72 31.87 1.05
C SER A 29 11.31 32.16 0.56
N GLY A 30 10.29 31.65 1.26
CA GLY A 30 8.88 31.93 1.02
C GLY A 30 8.20 32.59 2.22
N ARG A 31 7.31 33.56 1.99
CA ARG A 31 6.43 34.15 3.03
C ARG A 31 5.08 33.43 2.98
N GLY A 32 4.53 33.11 4.14
CA GLY A 32 3.35 32.25 4.27
C GLY A 32 2.00 32.92 4.04
N ALA A 33 0.95 32.11 4.20
CA ALA A 33 -0.45 32.50 4.24
C ALA A 33 -1.19 31.70 5.34
N THR A 34 -2.42 32.12 5.64
CA THR A 34 -3.21 31.70 6.80
C THR A 34 -3.83 30.30 6.70
N GLY A 35 -3.62 29.50 7.74
CA GLY A 35 -4.70 28.83 8.49
C GLY A 35 -5.76 28.07 7.69
N ASP A 36 -5.41 26.87 7.24
CA ASP A 36 -6.33 25.74 7.14
C ASP A 36 -5.62 24.51 7.75
N GLY A 37 -6.37 23.49 8.19
CA GLY A 37 -5.92 22.41 9.08
C GLY A 37 -4.96 21.36 8.48
N ARG A 38 -4.15 21.72 7.49
CA ARG A 38 -3.32 20.79 6.70
C ARG A 38 -1.83 21.02 6.91
N THR A 39 -1.19 20.14 7.67
CA THR A 39 0.27 20.17 7.93
C THR A 39 1.05 19.65 6.71
N THR A 40 1.11 20.44 5.63
CA THR A 40 1.89 20.10 4.44
C THR A 40 3.39 20.15 4.75
N ALA A 41 4.02 18.99 4.85
CA ALA A 41 5.47 18.84 5.00
C ALA A 41 6.21 19.10 3.67
N ASP A 42 6.01 20.29 3.09
CA ASP A 42 6.42 20.70 1.74
C ASP A 42 7.95 20.86 1.55
N THR A 43 8.71 20.50 2.59
CA THR A 43 10.08 20.03 2.51
C THR A 43 10.29 19.12 3.71
N VAL A 44 10.75 17.88 3.49
CA VAL A 44 11.27 17.03 4.57
C VAL A 44 12.61 17.60 5.02
N SER A 45 12.54 18.65 5.83
CA SER A 45 13.67 19.07 6.65
C SER A 45 14.04 17.89 7.54
N ASN A 46 15.33 17.54 7.57
CA ASN A 46 15.84 16.50 8.48
C ASN A 46 15.71 16.98 9.93
N ALA A 47 14.52 16.80 10.51
CA ALA A 47 14.33 16.75 11.95
C ALA A 47 15.37 15.77 12.50
N ALA A 48 16.16 16.22 13.46
CA ALA A 48 17.31 15.45 13.92
C ALA A 48 16.86 14.07 14.41
N THR A 49 17.38 13.01 13.76
CA THR A 49 17.28 11.67 14.32
C THR A 49 17.97 11.69 15.67
N ASP A 50 17.22 11.37 16.73
CA ASP A 50 17.87 10.95 17.97
C ASP A 50 18.70 9.72 17.64
N SER A 51 20.02 9.79 17.89
CA SER A 51 20.98 8.80 17.41
C SER A 51 20.88 7.46 18.16
N SER A 52 19.90 7.32 19.05
CA SER A 52 19.49 6.07 19.68
C SER A 52 18.55 5.21 18.81
N GLN A 53 17.79 5.81 17.89
CA GLN A 53 16.72 5.14 17.14
C GLN A 53 17.12 4.82 15.69
N PRO A 54 16.83 3.60 15.17
CA PRO A 54 17.07 3.25 13.78
C PRO A 54 16.05 3.84 12.78
N TYR A 55 15.01 4.51 13.25
CA TYR A 55 13.94 5.10 12.46
C TYR A 55 13.54 6.48 13.00
N ARG A 56 12.84 7.28 12.18
CA ARG A 56 12.26 8.56 12.59
C ARG A 56 10.79 8.37 12.97
N SER A 57 10.41 8.69 14.21
CA SER A 57 8.99 8.80 14.60
C SER A 57 8.35 10.09 14.07
N VAL A 58 7.08 10.02 13.70
CA VAL A 58 6.19 11.13 13.36
C VAL A 58 4.88 10.90 14.12
N VAL A 59 4.65 11.66 15.19
CA VAL A 59 3.36 11.66 15.90
C VAL A 59 2.42 12.61 15.18
N VAL A 60 1.18 12.17 14.95
CA VAL A 60 0.13 12.94 14.28
C VAL A 60 -0.84 13.48 15.35
N ASP A 61 -1.07 14.80 15.35
CA ASP A 61 -1.96 15.44 16.31
C ASP A 61 -3.43 15.00 16.11
N PRO A 62 -4.26 15.00 17.18
CA PRO A 62 -5.69 14.66 17.09
C PRO A 62 -6.41 15.44 15.98
N GLU A 63 -7.35 14.78 15.30
CA GLU A 63 -8.10 15.29 14.14
C GLU A 63 -7.27 15.67 12.89
N THR A 64 -5.94 15.50 12.89
CA THR A 64 -5.06 15.94 11.78
C THR A 64 -4.64 14.82 10.81
N GLN A 65 -3.84 15.17 9.81
CA GLN A 65 -3.27 14.25 8.83
C GLN A 65 -1.79 14.54 8.54
N PHE A 66 -0.95 13.51 8.61
CA PHE A 66 0.39 13.54 8.02
C PHE A 66 0.32 13.20 6.53
N SER A 67 0.58 14.18 5.65
CA SER A 67 0.71 13.93 4.19
C SER A 67 2.18 13.93 3.74
N VAL A 68 2.57 12.98 2.90
CA VAL A 68 3.86 12.95 2.19
C VAL A 68 3.66 12.56 0.72
N ARG A 69 4.39 13.24 -0.17
CA ARG A 69 4.51 12.87 -1.59
C ARG A 69 5.91 12.36 -1.87
N ILE A 70 6.00 11.39 -2.77
CA ILE A 70 7.26 10.81 -3.25
C ILE A 70 7.19 10.83 -4.79
N GLY A 71 8.02 11.66 -5.41
CA GLY A 71 8.18 11.78 -6.86
C GLY A 71 9.31 10.91 -7.42
N SER A 72 9.62 11.10 -8.71
CA SER A 72 10.61 10.29 -9.42
C SER A 72 12.01 10.34 -8.79
N GLY A 73 12.57 9.16 -8.49
CA GLY A 73 13.87 8.97 -7.86
C GLY A 73 13.92 9.27 -6.35
N GLU A 74 12.81 9.73 -5.76
CA GLU A 74 12.75 10.08 -4.34
C GLU A 74 12.61 8.84 -3.43
N ARG A 75 12.93 9.03 -2.15
CA ARG A 75 13.05 7.95 -1.17
C ARG A 75 12.42 8.36 0.16
N PHE A 76 11.45 7.58 0.63
CA PHE A 76 10.83 7.72 1.95
C PHE A 76 11.14 6.45 2.75
N GLU A 77 12.16 6.51 3.61
CA GLU A 77 12.74 5.33 4.26
C GLU A 77 12.88 5.49 5.79
N ASN A 78 12.62 4.40 6.54
CA ASN A 78 12.83 4.27 8.00
C ASN A 78 11.98 5.26 8.84
N VAL A 79 10.65 5.17 8.72
CA VAL A 79 9.70 6.07 9.42
C VAL A 79 8.65 5.26 10.17
N LEU A 80 8.38 5.66 11.41
CA LEU A 80 7.21 5.22 12.18
C LEU A 80 6.22 6.39 12.24
N ILE A 81 5.00 6.20 11.73
CA ILE A 81 3.93 7.19 11.76
C ILE A 81 2.94 6.74 12.84
N ASP A 82 2.80 7.54 13.88
CA ASP A 82 1.93 7.30 15.03
C ASP A 82 0.64 8.12 14.86
N ILE A 83 -0.46 7.41 14.59
CA ILE A 83 -1.84 7.90 14.48
C ILE A 83 -2.70 7.45 15.67
N SER A 84 -2.09 7.17 16.84
CA SER A 84 -2.83 6.71 18.04
C SER A 84 -3.73 7.77 18.69
N ALA A 85 -3.69 9.02 18.21
CA ALA A 85 -4.56 10.10 18.61
C ALA A 85 -5.92 10.07 17.89
N GLU A 86 -7.00 10.39 18.61
CA GLU A 86 -8.38 10.44 18.05
C GLU A 86 -8.43 11.28 16.77
N GLY A 87 -8.94 10.68 15.69
CA GLY A 87 -9.12 11.31 14.39
C GLY A 87 -7.86 11.50 13.55
N ALA A 88 -6.68 11.04 14.02
CA ALA A 88 -5.41 11.18 13.32
C ALA A 88 -5.30 10.24 12.11
N THR A 89 -4.67 10.70 11.03
CA THR A 89 -4.54 9.93 9.78
C THR A 89 -3.20 10.15 9.07
N PHE A 90 -2.91 9.31 8.07
CA PHE A 90 -1.77 9.46 7.17
C PHE A 90 -2.21 9.47 5.69
N ASP A 91 -1.36 10.03 4.82
CA ASP A 91 -1.55 10.08 3.38
C ASP A 91 -0.18 10.00 2.67
N ILE A 92 0.15 8.85 2.08
CA ILE A 92 1.39 8.57 1.35
C ILE A 92 1.05 8.46 -0.14
N GLU A 93 1.58 9.36 -0.95
CA GLU A 93 1.32 9.39 -2.41
C GLU A 93 2.64 9.28 -3.18
N ALA A 94 2.92 8.10 -3.73
CA ALA A 94 4.16 7.76 -4.43
C ALA A 94 3.91 7.56 -5.94
N THR A 95 4.44 8.45 -6.78
CA THR A 95 4.17 8.44 -8.23
C THR A 95 5.41 8.80 -9.04
N GLY A 96 5.43 8.42 -10.33
CA GLY A 96 6.55 8.68 -11.23
C GLY A 96 7.46 7.46 -11.44
N SER A 97 8.78 7.68 -11.50
CA SER A 97 9.79 6.68 -11.88
C SER A 97 10.83 6.42 -10.79
N ASP A 98 11.24 5.17 -10.58
CA ASP A 98 12.41 4.78 -9.75
C ASP A 98 12.37 5.20 -8.27
N TRP A 99 11.18 5.51 -7.75
CA TRP A 99 10.97 5.87 -6.35
C TRP A 99 11.04 4.66 -5.39
N VAL A 100 11.29 4.94 -4.11
CA VAL A 100 11.40 3.93 -3.04
C VAL A 100 10.64 4.37 -1.79
N VAL A 101 9.69 3.54 -1.34
CA VAL A 101 9.15 3.60 0.02
C VAL A 101 9.63 2.37 0.77
N ARG A 102 10.30 2.53 1.92
CA ARG A 102 10.89 1.39 2.66
C ARG A 102 10.86 1.54 4.19
N ASN A 103 10.64 0.44 4.92
CA ASN A 103 10.70 0.41 6.40
C ASN A 103 9.78 1.49 6.99
N VAL A 104 8.51 1.45 6.58
CA VAL A 104 7.49 2.42 7.03
C VAL A 104 6.45 1.66 7.85
N GLY A 105 6.36 2.00 9.14
CA GLY A 105 5.34 1.46 10.04
C GLY A 105 4.28 2.50 10.37
N ILE A 106 3.04 2.06 10.49
CA ILE A 106 1.93 2.77 11.10
C ILE A 106 1.68 2.17 12.48
N GLU A 107 1.51 3.02 13.48
CA GLU A 107 1.12 2.69 14.86
C GLU A 107 -0.16 3.46 15.21
N GLY A 108 -1.16 2.79 15.79
CA GLY A 108 -2.48 3.35 16.02
C GLY A 108 -3.52 2.87 14.99
N ILE A 109 -4.78 2.85 15.44
CA ILE A 109 -5.95 2.45 14.66
C ILE A 109 -6.41 3.63 13.81
N TRP A 110 -6.75 3.39 12.54
CA TRP A 110 -7.44 4.37 11.72
C TRP A 110 -8.95 4.38 12.07
N ASP A 111 -9.41 5.44 12.74
CA ASP A 111 -10.78 5.59 13.25
C ASP A 111 -11.73 6.38 12.30
N ARG A 112 -11.28 6.68 11.07
CA ARG A 112 -12.05 7.48 10.10
C ARG A 112 -12.80 6.61 9.08
N HIS A 113 -14.05 6.28 9.40
CA HIS A 113 -15.02 5.50 8.61
C HIS A 113 -15.47 6.08 7.25
N LYS A 114 -14.69 6.98 6.64
CA LYS A 114 -14.92 7.48 5.27
C LYS A 114 -14.00 6.75 4.31
N LYS A 115 -14.50 6.46 3.10
CA LYS A 115 -13.67 5.90 2.01
C LYS A 115 -12.36 6.67 1.86
N ALA A 116 -11.25 5.97 2.12
CA ALA A 116 -9.91 6.53 2.06
C ALA A 116 -8.94 5.52 1.41
N GLU A 117 -7.89 6.07 0.82
CA GLU A 117 -6.78 5.34 0.21
C GLU A 117 -5.48 5.99 0.72
N PRO A 118 -5.08 5.73 1.98
CA PRO A 118 -3.95 6.42 2.64
C PRO A 118 -2.55 6.02 2.15
N PHE A 119 -2.42 4.99 1.30
CA PHE A 119 -1.20 4.78 0.50
C PHE A 119 -1.59 4.59 -0.96
N ARG A 120 -1.28 5.59 -1.81
CA ARG A 120 -1.56 5.60 -3.25
C ARG A 120 -0.27 5.51 -4.06
N ALA A 121 -0.19 4.58 -5.01
CA ALA A 121 1.02 4.26 -5.76
C ALA A 121 0.80 4.28 -7.29
N SER A 122 1.74 4.85 -8.06
CA SER A 122 1.83 4.65 -9.51
C SER A 122 3.28 4.52 -9.97
N VAL A 123 3.49 3.98 -11.17
CA VAL A 123 4.82 3.91 -11.81
C VAL A 123 4.67 4.20 -13.30
N ASP A 124 5.54 5.05 -13.85
CA ASP A 124 5.53 5.45 -15.27
C ASP A 124 5.86 4.28 -16.21
N ARG A 125 5.40 4.38 -17.46
CA ARG A 125 5.63 3.33 -18.48
C ARG A 125 7.12 3.16 -18.78
N GLY A 126 7.62 1.94 -18.56
CA GLY A 126 9.03 1.57 -18.75
C GLY A 126 9.90 1.65 -17.49
N SER A 127 9.42 2.31 -16.43
CA SER A 127 10.13 2.47 -15.15
C SER A 127 9.74 1.39 -14.14
N ALA A 128 10.50 1.29 -13.05
CA ALA A 128 10.18 0.44 -11.91
C ALA A 128 10.08 1.27 -10.61
N ALA A 129 9.40 0.76 -9.59
CA ALA A 129 9.42 1.32 -8.24
C ALA A 129 9.17 0.24 -7.17
N ARG A 130 9.31 0.59 -5.88
CA ARG A 130 9.06 -0.35 -4.79
C ARG A 130 8.45 0.26 -3.53
N ILE A 131 7.54 -0.51 -2.95
CA ILE A 131 7.12 -0.49 -1.55
C ILE A 131 7.80 -1.70 -0.90
N GLU A 132 8.53 -1.51 0.19
CA GLU A 132 9.34 -2.56 0.80
C GLU A 132 9.26 -2.48 2.34
N ASN A 133 8.83 -3.54 3.02
CA ASN A 133 8.73 -3.55 4.49
C ASN A 133 7.79 -2.44 5.02
N PHE A 134 6.53 -2.43 4.54
CA PHE A 134 5.46 -1.54 5.00
C PHE A 134 4.52 -2.26 5.98
N TYR A 135 4.18 -1.64 7.11
CA TYR A 135 3.36 -2.23 8.16
C TYR A 135 2.17 -1.33 8.52
N PHE A 136 0.95 -1.83 8.40
CA PHE A 136 -0.28 -1.19 8.85
C PHE A 136 -1.30 -2.27 9.30
N ALA A 137 -1.00 -2.90 10.45
CA ALA A 137 -1.77 -4.01 11.00
C ALA A 137 -2.39 -3.71 12.38
N ASP A 138 -2.55 -2.43 12.71
CA ASP A 138 -3.58 -1.96 13.63
C ASP A 138 -4.88 -1.59 12.85
N GLY A 139 -4.75 -1.45 11.52
CA GLY A 139 -5.83 -1.43 10.56
C GLY A 139 -6.80 -0.24 10.66
N ALA A 140 -8.02 -0.50 10.19
CA ALA A 140 -9.15 0.42 10.21
C ALA A 140 -10.45 -0.34 10.56
N PRO A 141 -10.58 -0.95 11.76
CA PRO A 141 -11.64 -1.93 12.07
C PRO A 141 -13.05 -1.33 11.93
N ASP A 142 -13.76 -1.78 10.89
CA ASP A 142 -15.00 -1.20 10.35
C ASP A 142 -15.65 -2.23 9.42
N ASP A 143 -16.97 -2.17 9.21
CA ASP A 143 -17.71 -2.97 8.21
C ASP A 143 -18.23 -2.14 7.02
N THR A 144 -17.97 -0.83 7.02
CA THR A 144 -18.38 0.13 5.99
C THR A 144 -17.68 -0.11 4.65
N TYR A 145 -18.36 -0.80 3.71
CA TYR A 145 -17.89 -0.95 2.34
C TYR A 145 -18.56 0.06 1.37
N PRO A 146 -17.81 0.77 0.50
CA PRO A 146 -16.35 0.76 0.36
C PRO A 146 -15.65 1.66 1.39
N GLY A 147 -14.69 1.09 2.11
CA GLY A 147 -13.97 1.76 3.21
C GLY A 147 -12.49 1.99 2.92
N VAL A 148 -11.70 2.11 3.98
CA VAL A 148 -10.24 2.28 3.95
C VAL A 148 -9.55 1.13 3.20
N THR A 149 -8.65 1.47 2.28
CA THR A 149 -7.79 0.53 1.52
C THR A 149 -6.33 0.70 1.93
N GLY A 150 -5.64 -0.37 2.28
CA GLY A 150 -4.27 -0.31 2.80
C GLY A 150 -3.26 0.27 1.79
N ILE A 151 -3.15 -0.34 0.61
CA ILE A 151 -2.42 0.19 -0.55
C ILE A 151 -3.35 0.18 -1.76
N TYR A 152 -3.52 1.33 -2.41
CA TYR A 152 -4.18 1.48 -3.70
C TYR A 152 -3.16 1.77 -4.80
N VAL A 153 -3.15 0.94 -5.85
CA VAL A 153 -2.42 1.26 -7.08
C VAL A 153 -3.34 2.06 -7.99
N TYR A 154 -2.85 3.20 -8.47
CA TYR A 154 -3.57 4.05 -9.42
C TYR A 154 -3.78 3.36 -10.76
N ARG A 155 -4.96 3.55 -11.34
CA ARG A 155 -5.33 3.15 -12.72
C ARG A 155 -4.25 3.48 -13.75
N ALA A 156 -3.61 4.65 -13.64
CA ALA A 156 -2.58 5.13 -14.56
C ALA A 156 -1.21 4.44 -14.40
N HIS A 157 -1.04 3.49 -13.49
CA HIS A 157 0.19 2.71 -13.35
C HIS A 157 0.49 1.91 -14.63
N ALA A 158 1.65 2.15 -15.22
CA ALA A 158 2.06 1.61 -16.52
C ALA A 158 3.48 1.00 -16.53
N GLY A 159 4.22 1.12 -15.42
CA GLY A 159 5.54 0.54 -15.21
C GLY A 159 5.49 -0.81 -14.48
N ARG A 160 6.48 -1.05 -13.59
CA ARG A 160 6.52 -2.22 -12.70
C ARG A 160 6.59 -1.80 -11.23
N LEU A 161 5.58 -2.13 -10.44
CA LEU A 161 5.55 -1.88 -9.00
C LEU A 161 5.87 -3.16 -8.22
N ARG A 162 6.85 -3.09 -7.32
CA ARG A 162 7.15 -4.14 -6.35
C ARG A 162 6.57 -3.81 -4.99
N ILE A 163 5.95 -4.80 -4.34
CA ILE A 163 5.38 -4.67 -3.00
C ILE A 163 5.90 -5.86 -2.18
N ASP A 164 6.99 -5.64 -1.45
CA ASP A 164 7.74 -6.69 -0.74
C ASP A 164 7.61 -6.58 0.79
N ARG A 165 7.42 -7.71 1.48
CA ARG A 165 7.35 -7.80 2.95
C ARG A 165 6.34 -6.84 3.59
N THR A 166 5.17 -6.68 3.00
CA THR A 166 4.12 -5.82 3.58
C THR A 166 3.25 -6.59 4.56
N ASN A 167 2.78 -5.92 5.62
CA ASN A 167 1.85 -6.49 6.60
C ASN A 167 0.67 -5.51 6.78
N ILE A 168 -0.53 -5.88 6.33
CA ILE A 168 -1.73 -5.03 6.35
C ILE A 168 -2.92 -5.86 6.84
N GLN A 169 -3.61 -5.41 7.89
CA GLN A 169 -4.70 -6.17 8.54
C GLN A 169 -5.91 -5.28 8.82
N ASP A 170 -7.07 -5.89 9.12
CA ASP A 170 -8.30 -5.23 9.55
C ASP A 170 -8.75 -4.08 8.62
N MET A 171 -8.89 -4.36 7.31
CA MET A 171 -9.35 -3.38 6.30
C MET A 171 -10.83 -3.60 5.92
N PRO A 172 -11.69 -2.57 5.95
CA PRO A 172 -13.07 -2.64 5.45
C PRO A 172 -13.16 -2.66 3.91
N ASP A 173 -12.05 -2.45 3.22
CA ASP A 173 -11.91 -2.62 1.77
C ASP A 173 -10.75 -3.60 1.47
N ASN A 174 -9.80 -3.25 0.60
CA ASN A 174 -8.70 -4.13 0.21
C ASN A 174 -7.43 -3.89 1.07
N ALA A 175 -6.64 -4.94 1.33
CA ALA A 175 -5.26 -4.75 1.82
C ALA A 175 -4.37 -4.15 0.71
N ILE A 176 -4.38 -4.76 -0.48
CA ILE A 176 -3.72 -4.26 -1.69
C ILE A 176 -4.71 -4.27 -2.87
N TYR A 177 -5.21 -3.10 -3.24
CA TYR A 177 -6.05 -2.89 -4.42
C TYR A 177 -5.19 -2.51 -5.63
N ALA A 178 -4.83 -3.52 -6.41
CA ALA A 178 -3.92 -3.43 -7.55
C ALA A 178 -4.52 -3.96 -8.88
N SER A 179 -5.86 -4.03 -8.98
CA SER A 179 -6.55 -4.41 -10.22
C SER A 179 -7.03 -3.23 -11.08
N THR A 180 -6.89 -1.98 -10.61
CA THR A 180 -7.28 -0.81 -11.42
C THR A 180 -6.41 -0.56 -12.66
N PRO A 181 -5.11 -0.97 -12.72
CA PRO A 181 -4.28 -0.78 -13.91
C PRO A 181 -4.66 -1.66 -15.11
N GLY A 182 -5.55 -2.64 -14.93
CA GLY A 182 -6.07 -3.54 -15.97
C GLY A 182 -7.56 -3.33 -16.26
N TYR A 183 -8.08 -2.12 -16.02
CA TYR A 183 -9.43 -1.79 -16.51
C TYR A 183 -9.43 -1.82 -18.05
N PRO A 184 -10.43 -2.47 -18.68
CA PRO A 184 -10.55 -2.47 -20.13
C PRO A 184 -10.88 -1.08 -20.68
N ASP A 185 -10.56 -0.86 -21.95
CA ASP A 185 -11.24 0.14 -22.77
C ASP A 185 -12.64 -0.40 -23.13
N THR A 186 -13.71 0.27 -22.67
CA THR A 186 -15.09 -0.19 -22.85
C THR A 186 -16.11 0.95 -22.74
N ASP A 187 -17.15 0.92 -23.58
CA ASP A 187 -18.31 1.80 -23.48
C ASP A 187 -19.26 1.44 -22.30
N GLU A 188 -19.09 0.26 -21.67
CA GLU A 188 -19.95 -0.21 -20.56
C GLU A 188 -19.88 0.71 -19.34
N TYR A 189 -18.70 1.27 -19.06
CA TYR A 189 -18.44 2.19 -17.96
C TYR A 189 -17.58 3.36 -18.45
N PRO A 190 -18.00 4.64 -18.25
CA PRO A 190 -17.26 5.82 -18.71
C PRO A 190 -16.05 6.12 -17.82
N LEU A 191 -15.09 5.21 -17.80
CA LEU A 191 -13.83 5.26 -17.08
C LEU A 191 -12.70 4.94 -18.07
N PRO A 192 -11.60 5.71 -18.11
CA PRO A 192 -10.53 5.48 -19.07
C PRO A 192 -9.84 4.12 -18.86
N GLU A 193 -9.22 3.58 -19.91
CA GLU A 193 -8.38 2.37 -19.87
C GLU A 193 -7.36 2.39 -18.70
N GLY A 194 -6.99 1.21 -18.21
CA GLY A 194 -5.87 1.03 -17.30
C GLY A 194 -4.50 1.24 -17.97
N GLY A 195 -3.47 1.57 -17.19
CA GLY A 195 -2.12 1.79 -17.72
C GLY A 195 -1.39 0.52 -18.18
N GLY A 196 -1.89 -0.68 -17.84
CA GLY A 196 -1.27 -1.96 -18.13
C GLY A 196 -0.02 -2.28 -17.31
N GLY A 197 0.20 -1.57 -16.19
CA GLY A 197 1.38 -1.76 -15.34
C GLY A 197 1.34 -3.05 -14.52
N VAL A 198 2.52 -3.64 -14.29
CA VAL A 198 2.66 -4.95 -13.62
C VAL A 198 2.97 -4.77 -12.13
N VAL A 199 2.19 -5.43 -11.28
CA VAL A 199 2.36 -5.42 -9.82
C VAL A 199 2.87 -6.79 -9.34
N GLU A 200 4.00 -6.76 -8.63
CA GLU A 200 4.69 -7.92 -8.05
C GLU A 200 4.57 -7.85 -6.53
N ILE A 201 3.68 -8.63 -5.91
CA ILE A 201 3.52 -8.72 -4.45
C ILE A 201 4.34 -9.92 -3.95
N THR A 202 5.25 -9.72 -2.98
CA THR A 202 6.14 -10.78 -2.49
C THR A 202 6.31 -10.79 -0.98
N ASN A 203 6.37 -11.98 -0.37
CA ASN A 203 6.73 -12.15 1.05
C ASN A 203 5.79 -11.41 2.03
N SER A 204 4.55 -11.12 1.61
CA SER A 204 3.61 -10.25 2.33
C SER A 204 2.56 -11.04 3.12
N TYR A 205 2.15 -10.48 4.26
CA TYR A 205 1.05 -10.97 5.08
C TYR A 205 -0.14 -10.02 5.00
N ALA A 206 -1.36 -10.55 4.98
CA ALA A 206 -2.55 -9.77 5.24
C ALA A 206 -3.63 -10.62 5.93
N ALA A 207 -4.50 -9.97 6.71
CA ALA A 207 -5.58 -10.65 7.41
C ALA A 207 -6.85 -9.78 7.52
N ASP A 208 -7.99 -10.43 7.66
CA ASP A 208 -9.28 -9.83 8.03
C ASP A 208 -9.69 -8.61 7.19
N CYS A 209 -9.48 -8.70 5.86
CA CYS A 209 -9.86 -7.68 4.90
C CYS A 209 -11.18 -7.99 4.17
N LEU A 210 -12.12 -7.02 4.14
CA LEU A 210 -13.51 -7.22 3.73
C LEU A 210 -13.80 -7.05 2.22
N ALA A 211 -12.85 -6.57 1.41
CA ALA A 211 -12.97 -6.68 -0.05
C ALA A 211 -12.15 -7.85 -0.59
N ALA A 212 -10.83 -7.77 -0.38
CA ALA A 212 -9.85 -8.85 -0.58
C ALA A 212 -8.50 -8.47 0.05
N HIS A 213 -7.63 -9.45 0.28
CA HIS A 213 -6.25 -9.19 0.70
C HIS A 213 -5.39 -8.78 -0.51
N PHE A 214 -5.30 -9.62 -1.53
CA PHE A 214 -4.51 -9.36 -2.74
C PHE A 214 -5.38 -9.30 -4.00
N ARG A 215 -5.60 -8.10 -4.54
CA ARG A 215 -6.47 -7.88 -5.70
C ARG A 215 -5.67 -7.37 -6.89
N LEU A 216 -5.46 -8.22 -7.89
CA LEU A 216 -4.68 -7.95 -9.11
C LEU A 216 -5.57 -7.91 -10.36
N GLY A 217 -5.05 -7.37 -11.46
CA GLY A 217 -5.84 -7.22 -12.69
C GLY A 217 -5.11 -7.14 -14.02
N THR A 218 -3.77 -6.99 -14.04
CA THR A 218 -2.97 -6.90 -15.28
C THR A 218 -2.16 -8.15 -15.57
N ALA A 219 -1.94 -8.43 -16.86
CA ALA A 219 -1.25 -9.64 -17.32
C ALA A 219 0.15 -9.78 -16.71
N GLY A 220 0.42 -10.95 -16.13
CA GLY A 220 1.71 -11.30 -15.56
C GLY A 220 1.94 -10.80 -14.14
N SER A 221 1.08 -9.92 -13.60
CA SER A 221 1.05 -9.54 -12.18
C SER A 221 0.81 -10.77 -11.27
N PHE A 222 1.43 -10.78 -10.10
CA PHE A 222 1.38 -11.94 -9.21
C PHE A 222 1.50 -11.59 -7.71
N ALA A 223 1.00 -12.47 -6.86
CA ALA A 223 1.40 -12.61 -5.47
C ALA A 223 2.29 -13.86 -5.33
N ARG A 224 3.41 -13.77 -4.58
CA ARG A 224 4.28 -14.93 -4.31
C ARG A 224 4.78 -14.99 -2.87
N ASN A 225 4.75 -16.19 -2.28
CA ASN A 225 5.17 -16.42 -0.88
C ASN A 225 4.41 -15.48 0.07
N CYS A 226 3.11 -15.33 -0.16
CA CYS A 226 2.24 -14.45 0.61
C CYS A 226 1.26 -15.25 1.46
N VAL A 227 0.81 -14.67 2.56
CA VAL A 227 -0.23 -15.22 3.43
C VAL A 227 -1.45 -14.30 3.41
N ALA A 228 -2.64 -14.87 3.22
CA ALA A 228 -3.92 -14.19 3.42
C ALA A 228 -4.81 -15.07 4.32
N VAL A 229 -5.38 -14.50 5.39
CA VAL A 229 -6.22 -15.27 6.33
C VAL A 229 -7.46 -14.49 6.77
N GLY A 230 -8.61 -15.17 6.83
CA GLY A 230 -9.86 -14.62 7.32
C GLY A 230 -10.54 -13.65 6.34
N GLY A 231 -11.26 -12.66 6.87
CA GLY A 231 -11.95 -11.65 6.07
C GLY A 231 -12.88 -12.21 4.98
N HIS A 232 -12.89 -11.56 3.81
CA HIS A 232 -13.79 -11.94 2.71
C HIS A 232 -13.11 -12.72 1.58
N ARG A 233 -11.94 -12.32 1.07
CA ARG A 233 -11.28 -12.98 -0.09
C ARG A 233 -9.76 -12.96 0.04
N GLY A 234 -9.09 -14.10 -0.11
CA GLY A 234 -7.63 -14.18 -0.10
C GLY A 234 -7.03 -13.44 -1.30
N PHE A 235 -7.28 -13.96 -2.49
CA PHE A 235 -6.78 -13.43 -3.76
C PHE A 235 -7.93 -13.17 -4.74
N ILE A 236 -7.89 -12.08 -5.51
CA ILE A 236 -8.68 -11.97 -6.75
C ILE A 236 -7.86 -11.46 -7.94
N GLY A 237 -7.91 -12.23 -9.03
CA GLY A 237 -7.52 -11.79 -10.37
C GLY A 237 -8.76 -11.31 -11.14
N ARG A 238 -8.85 -10.00 -11.39
CA ARG A 238 -10.11 -9.38 -11.82
C ARG A 238 -10.36 -9.33 -13.33
N PHE A 239 -9.34 -9.09 -14.14
CA PHE A 239 -9.51 -8.76 -15.57
C PHE A 239 -8.59 -9.61 -16.43
N GLU A 240 -7.28 -9.34 -16.41
CA GLU A 240 -6.30 -10.11 -17.20
C GLU A 240 -5.76 -11.32 -16.41
N HIS A 241 -4.84 -12.07 -17.04
CA HIS A 241 -4.20 -13.25 -16.44
C HIS A 241 -3.23 -12.89 -15.31
N THR A 242 -3.56 -13.32 -14.09
CA THR A 242 -2.77 -13.07 -12.87
C THR A 242 -2.40 -14.39 -12.18
N ARG A 243 -1.54 -14.35 -11.15
CA ARG A 243 -1.03 -15.57 -10.50
C ARG A 243 -0.90 -15.46 -8.98
N ALA A 244 -1.16 -16.58 -8.30
CA ALA A 244 -0.78 -16.82 -6.90
C ALA A 244 0.25 -17.96 -6.88
N ILE A 245 1.38 -17.78 -6.21
CA ILE A 245 2.55 -18.68 -6.30
C ILE A 245 3.13 -18.92 -4.90
N ASP A 246 3.23 -20.16 -4.44
CA ASP A 246 3.76 -20.52 -3.10
C ASP A 246 3.03 -19.81 -1.93
N CYS A 247 1.73 -19.50 -2.05
CA CYS A 247 0.96 -18.77 -1.03
C CYS A 247 0.17 -19.68 -0.07
N ASP A 248 -0.11 -19.21 1.15
CA ASP A 248 -1.12 -19.79 2.03
C ASP A 248 -2.32 -18.83 2.09
N LEU A 249 -3.46 -19.25 1.53
CA LEU A 249 -4.70 -18.50 1.50
C LEU A 249 -5.72 -19.34 2.29
N ALA A 250 -6.38 -18.76 3.30
CA ALA A 250 -7.26 -19.53 4.19
C ALA A 250 -8.39 -18.68 4.80
N ASP A 251 -9.44 -19.38 5.25
CA ASP A 251 -10.54 -18.83 6.06
C ASP A 251 -11.34 -17.68 5.39
N SER A 252 -11.21 -17.49 4.08
CA SER A 252 -11.89 -16.40 3.36
C SER A 252 -13.38 -16.70 3.13
N SER A 253 -14.26 -15.97 3.82
CA SER A 253 -15.72 -16.22 3.82
C SER A 253 -16.43 -16.13 2.44
N HIS A 254 -15.80 -15.55 1.42
CA HIS A 254 -16.29 -15.47 0.04
C HIS A 254 -15.32 -16.12 -0.99
N GLY A 255 -14.39 -16.97 -0.53
CA GLY A 255 -13.45 -17.75 -1.35
C GLY A 255 -12.01 -17.26 -1.26
N ASP A 256 -11.08 -18.19 -1.04
CA ASP A 256 -9.63 -17.92 -0.92
C ASP A 256 -9.00 -17.47 -2.25
N VAL A 257 -9.49 -18.00 -3.37
CA VAL A 257 -9.14 -17.56 -4.72
C VAL A 257 -10.42 -17.25 -5.51
N VAL A 258 -10.54 -16.01 -5.97
CA VAL A 258 -11.68 -15.53 -6.76
C VAL A 258 -11.19 -15.02 -8.12
N VAL A 259 -11.98 -15.25 -9.16
CA VAL A 259 -11.67 -14.87 -10.55
C VAL A 259 -12.79 -13.98 -11.08
N GLY A 260 -12.42 -12.90 -11.78
CA GLY A 260 -13.38 -11.97 -12.39
C GLY A 260 -14.12 -11.06 -11.40
N ALA A 261 -15.14 -10.39 -11.91
CA ALA A 261 -16.16 -9.63 -11.19
C ALA A 261 -17.41 -9.51 -12.08
N ARG A 262 -18.62 -9.60 -11.51
CA ARG A 262 -19.87 -9.45 -12.30
C ARG A 262 -20.02 -8.02 -12.84
N GLY A 263 -20.58 -7.90 -14.05
CA GLY A 263 -20.85 -6.62 -14.72
C GLY A 263 -19.59 -5.96 -15.28
N TRP A 264 -18.72 -6.78 -15.89
CA TRP A 264 -17.50 -6.40 -16.59
C TRP A 264 -17.22 -7.49 -17.64
N ASP A 265 -17.46 -7.25 -18.93
CA ASP A 265 -17.23 -8.28 -19.96
C ASP A 265 -15.75 -8.77 -19.96
N ALA A 266 -14.80 -7.87 -19.71
CA ALA A 266 -13.38 -8.20 -19.56
C ALA A 266 -13.03 -9.01 -18.29
N SER A 267 -14.01 -9.34 -17.44
CA SER A 267 -13.85 -10.28 -16.33
C SER A 267 -14.25 -11.72 -16.70
N ASP A 268 -14.91 -11.96 -17.84
CA ASP A 268 -15.27 -13.31 -18.29
C ASP A 268 -14.06 -14.05 -18.92
N GLU A 269 -13.08 -13.31 -19.44
CA GLU A 269 -11.77 -13.85 -19.88
C GLU A 269 -10.72 -13.88 -18.75
N ALA A 270 -11.08 -13.46 -17.52
CA ALA A 270 -10.15 -13.41 -16.41
C ALA A 270 -9.66 -14.79 -15.98
N ALA A 271 -8.38 -14.88 -15.64
CA ALA A 271 -7.75 -16.13 -15.23
C ALA A 271 -6.77 -15.93 -14.08
N VAL A 272 -6.75 -16.90 -13.16
CA VAL A 272 -5.74 -17.01 -12.09
C VAL A 272 -5.05 -18.37 -12.24
N THR A 273 -3.73 -18.38 -12.43
CA THR A 273 -2.96 -19.61 -12.21
C THR A 273 -2.53 -19.67 -10.75
N VAL A 274 -2.76 -20.82 -10.13
CA VAL A 274 -2.39 -21.11 -8.74
C VAL A 274 -1.28 -22.16 -8.76
N GLU A 275 -0.10 -21.79 -8.27
CA GLU A 275 1.12 -22.60 -8.31
C GLU A 275 1.57 -22.87 -6.86
N ASN A 276 1.62 -24.12 -6.41
CA ASN A 276 2.05 -24.54 -5.05
C ASN A 276 1.29 -23.92 -3.85
N CYS A 277 0.16 -23.24 -4.04
CA CYS A 277 -0.56 -22.62 -2.93
C CYS A 277 -1.41 -23.61 -2.11
N ARG A 278 -1.67 -23.24 -0.84
CA ARG A 278 -2.79 -23.74 -0.04
C ARG A 278 -3.99 -22.78 -0.18
N PHE A 279 -5.20 -23.35 -0.30
CA PHE A 279 -6.52 -22.71 -0.35
C PHE A 279 -7.59 -23.79 -0.19
N GLU A 280 -8.81 -23.41 0.21
CA GLU A 280 -9.94 -24.33 0.48
C GLU A 280 -11.19 -24.07 -0.40
#